data_AF-A0A0P7Z032-F1
#
_entry.id   AF-A0A0P7Z032-F1
#
_cell.length_a   1.000
_cell.length_b   1.000
_cell.length_c   1.000
_cell.angle_alpha   90.00
_cell.angle_beta   90.00
_cell.angle_gamma   90.00
#
_symmetry.space_group_name_H-M   'P 1'
#
loop_
_entity.id
_entity.type
_entity.pdbx_description
1 polymer ?
#
loop_
_entity_poly.entity_id
_entity_poly.type
_entity_poly.pdbx_seq_one_letter_code
_entity_poly.pdbx_strand_id
1 'polypeptide(L)' 'MAHKSIGDSAMPEIASARAHGDVPRERQCLRCETLFWSEGFGERICRRCKGLNAWRNAAPVSSGASHRN' A
#
# COMPACT_ATOMS: atom_id res chain seq x y z
N MET A 1 -26.26 3.56 -47.13
CA MET A 1 -25.21 2.61 -46.67
C MET A 1 -24.96 2.86 -45.20
N ALA A 2 -25.16 1.86 -44.34
CA ALA A 2 -25.15 2.01 -42.88
C ALA A 2 -23.73 2.29 -42.36
N HIS A 3 -23.59 3.35 -41.56
CA HIS A 3 -22.38 3.67 -40.82
C HIS A 3 -22.21 2.65 -39.69
N LYS A 4 -21.20 1.78 -39.79
CA LYS A 4 -20.84 0.87 -38.69
C LYS A 4 -20.12 1.68 -37.62
N SER A 5 -20.73 1.81 -36.45
CA SER A 5 -20.07 2.26 -35.23
C SER A 5 -19.06 1.21 -34.80
N ILE A 6 -17.78 1.57 -34.80
CA ILE A 6 -16.71 0.71 -34.27
C ILE A 6 -16.75 0.86 -32.74
N GLY A 7 -16.99 -0.28 -32.09
CA GLY A 7 -17.18 -0.42 -30.66
C GLY A 7 -15.94 -0.07 -29.85
N ASP A 8 -16.23 0.48 -28.67
CA ASP A 8 -15.60 0.17 -27.39
C ASP A 8 -14.11 -0.16 -27.47
N SER A 9 -13.30 0.91 -27.47
CA SER A 9 -11.88 0.79 -27.19
C SER A 9 -11.73 0.33 -25.75
N ALA A 10 -11.60 -0.99 -25.58
CA ALA A 10 -11.25 -1.63 -24.33
C ALA A 10 -10.00 -0.95 -23.77
N MET A 11 -10.24 -0.08 -22.77
CA MET A 11 -9.19 0.54 -21.99
C MET A 11 -8.35 -0.60 -21.40
N PRO A 12 -7.02 -0.59 -21.54
CA PRO A 12 -6.21 -1.63 -20.92
C PRO A 12 -6.44 -1.49 -19.42
N GLU A 13 -7.14 -2.46 -18.84
CA GLU A 13 -7.16 -2.65 -17.39
C GLU A 13 -5.70 -2.72 -16.98
N ILE A 14 -5.23 -1.67 -16.32
CA ILE A 14 -3.92 -1.63 -15.69
C ILE A 14 -4.02 -2.64 -14.55
N ALA A 15 -3.86 -3.91 -14.90
CA ALA A 15 -3.71 -4.98 -13.95
C ALA A 15 -2.41 -4.66 -13.24
N SER A 16 -2.53 -3.99 -12.09
CA SER A 16 -1.44 -3.71 -11.17
C SER A 16 -0.83 -5.05 -10.81
N ALA A 17 0.19 -5.46 -11.57
CA ALA A 17 0.92 -6.69 -11.34
C ALA A 17 1.33 -6.66 -9.87
N ARG A 18 0.89 -7.65 -9.09
CA ARG A 18 1.29 -7.74 -7.69
C ARG A 18 2.81 -7.65 -7.67
N ALA A 19 3.35 -6.72 -6.88
CA ALA A 19 4.79 -6.55 -6.81
C ALA A 19 5.42 -7.93 -6.55
N HIS A 20 6.47 -8.29 -7.29
CA HIS A 20 7.09 -9.63 -7.24
C HIS A 20 7.54 -10.07 -5.82
N GLY A 21 7.48 -9.18 -4.83
CA GLY A 21 7.74 -9.44 -3.42
C GLY A 21 6.51 -9.40 -2.50
N ASP A 22 5.28 -9.41 -3.03
CA ASP A 22 4.02 -9.43 -2.27
C ASP A 22 3.54 -10.87 -1.99
N VAL A 23 4.49 -11.70 -1.57
CA VAL A 23 4.26 -13.08 -1.16
C VAL A 23 4.35 -13.20 0.36
N PRO A 24 3.48 -14.02 0.98
CA PRO A 24 3.58 -14.33 2.39
C PRO A 24 4.94 -14.95 2.71
N ARG A 25 5.65 -14.37 3.67
CA ARG A 25 6.97 -14.87 4.11
C ARG A 25 7.33 -14.35 5.49
N GLU A 26 8.31 -15.00 6.11
CA GLU A 26 8.93 -14.45 7.32
C GLU A 26 9.76 -13.20 6.99
N ARG A 27 9.56 -12.14 7.76
CA ARG A 27 10.30 -10.88 7.66
C ARG A 27 10.71 -10.39 9.04
N GLN A 28 11.76 -9.58 9.08
CA GLN A 28 12.16 -8.86 10.28
C GLN A 28 11.29 -7.62 10.45
N CYS A 29 10.79 -7.41 11.67
CA CYS A 29 10.06 -6.20 12.04
C CYS A 29 10.99 -4.99 11.98
N LEU A 30 10.61 -3.94 11.24
CA LEU A 30 11.41 -2.71 11.17
C LEU A 30 11.52 -1.94 12.50
N ARG A 31 10.78 -2.34 13.54
CA ARG A 31 10.78 -1.66 14.84
C ARG A 31 11.53 -2.41 15.94
N CYS A 32 11.37 -3.72 16.00
CA CYS A 32 11.95 -4.55 17.07
C CYS A 32 12.76 -5.73 16.53
N GLU A 33 12.97 -5.79 15.21
CA GLU A 33 13.79 -6.79 14.51
C GLU A 33 13.34 -8.24 14.69
N THR A 34 12.24 -8.48 15.40
CA THR A 34 11.66 -9.81 15.56
C THR A 34 11.21 -10.38 14.22
N LEU A 35 11.48 -11.66 13.99
CA LEU A 35 10.95 -12.39 12.85
C LEU A 35 9.44 -12.60 13.04
N PHE A 36 8.66 -12.27 12.02
CA PHE A 36 7.22 -12.48 12.03
C PHE A 36 6.73 -12.86 10.64
N TRP A 37 5.61 -13.59 10.60
CA TRP A 37 4.93 -13.92 9.35
C TRP A 37 4.26 -12.66 8.77
N SER A 38 4.70 -12.24 7.58
CA SER A 38 4.07 -11.17 6.81
C SER A 38 3.21 -11.78 5.72
N GLU A 39 1.97 -11.31 5.56
CA GLU A 39 1.10 -11.77 4.46
C GLU A 39 1.45 -11.14 3.10
N GLY A 40 2.20 -10.04 3.11
CA GLY A 40 2.49 -9.30 1.89
C GLY A 40 3.52 -8.19 2.10
N PHE A 41 3.80 -7.45 1.03
CA PHE A 41 4.76 -6.34 1.05
C PHE A 41 4.36 -5.25 2.06
N GLY A 42 3.05 -5.04 2.25
CA GLY A 42 2.50 -4.03 3.15
C GLY A 42 2.66 -4.37 4.64
N GLU A 43 2.95 -5.62 4.99
CA GLU A 43 3.08 -6.04 6.39
C GLU A 43 4.56 -6.15 6.80
N ARG A 44 5.18 -5.00 7.12
CA ARG A 44 6.60 -4.89 7.52
C ARG A 44 6.81 -4.76 9.03
N ILE A 45 5.74 -4.84 9.81
CA ILE A 45 5.74 -4.59 11.26
C ILE A 45 4.96 -5.71 11.93
N CYS A 46 5.57 -6.33 12.94
CA CYS A 46 4.93 -7.41 13.68
C CYS A 46 3.65 -6.94 14.39
N ARG A 47 2.72 -7.88 14.65
CA ARG A 47 1.43 -7.56 15.31
C ARG A 47 1.59 -6.83 16.64
N ARG A 48 2.65 -7.14 17.40
CA ARG A 48 2.97 -6.45 18.66
C ARG A 48 3.28 -4.98 18.43
N CYS A 49 4.18 -4.67 17.51
CA CYS A 49 4.55 -3.28 17.19
C CYS A 49 3.44 -2.52 16.46
N LYS A 50 2.62 -3.23 15.66
CA LYS A 50 1.45 -2.67 14.99
C LYS A 50 0.36 -2.25 16.01
N GLY A 51 0.23 -2.97 17.12
CA GLY A 51 -0.67 -2.63 18.22
C GLY A 51 -0.17 -1.52 19.15
N LEU A 52 1.11 -1.14 19.08
CA LEU A 52 1.65 -0.02 19.85
C LEU A 52 1.14 1.31 19.29
N ASN A 53 0.88 2.26 20.19
CA ASN A 53 0.29 3.56 19.86
C ASN A 53 1.12 4.40 18.85
N ALA A 54 2.40 4.05 18.65
CA ALA A 54 3.31 4.68 17.71
C ALA A 54 2.92 4.48 16.24
N TRP A 55 2.23 3.39 15.88
CA TRP A 55 1.78 3.14 14.50
C TRP A 55 0.42 3.75 14.19
N ARG A 56 -0.50 3.80 15.16
CA ARG A 56 -1.83 4.39 14.98
C ARG A 56 -1.79 5.92 14.78
N ASN A 57 -0.80 6.60 15.35
CA ASN A 57 -0.68 8.06 15.28
C ASN A 57 0.28 8.55 14.19
N ALA A 58 0.72 7.68 13.27
CA ALA A 58 1.44 8.09 12.06
C ALA A 58 0.53 8.81 11.04
N ALA A 59 -0.48 9.54 11.51
CA ALA A 59 -1.07 10.59 10.72
C ALA A 59 0.08 11.55 10.36
N PRO A 60 0.33 11.84 9.08
CA PRO A 60 1.24 12.90 8.75
C PRO A 60 0.72 14.15 9.47
N VAL A 61 1.53 14.71 10.36
CA VAL A 61 1.46 16.14 10.61
C VAL A 61 1.73 16.74 9.23
N SER A 62 0.67 16.99 8.48
CA SER A 62 0.75 17.88 7.35
C SER A 62 1.13 19.22 7.96
N SER A 63 2.43 19.51 7.94
CA SER A 63 2.98 20.84 8.14
C SER A 63 2.54 21.72 6.96
N GLY A 64 1.22 21.85 6.78
CA GLY A 64 0.55 22.51 5.66
C GLY A 64 -0.36 23.65 6.12
N ALA A 65 -0.24 24.09 7.37
CA ALA A 65 -0.89 25.31 7.85
C ALA A 65 0.15 26.44 7.93
N SER A 66 0.58 26.96 6.78
CA SER A 66 1.10 28.32 6.72
C SER A 66 0.05 29.18 6.02
N HIS A 67 -0.94 29.56 6.82
CA HIS A 67 -1.85 30.66 6.54
C HIS A 67 -1.00 31.93 6.41
N ARG A 68 -0.79 32.38 5.17
CA ARG A 68 -0.16 33.68 4.89
C ARG A 68 -1.27 34.73 4.85
N ASN A 69 -1.18 35.66 5.82
CA ASN A 69 -1.97 36.88 5.93
C ASN A 69 -1.54 37.90 4.86
#